data_AF-A0A349UJ28-F1
#
_entry.id   AF-A0A349UJ28-F1
#
_cell.length_a   1.000
_cell.length_b   1.000
_cell.length_c   1.000
_cell.angle_alpha   90.00
_cell.angle_beta   90.00
_cell.angle_gamma   90.00
#
_symmetry.space_group_name_H-M   'P 1'
#
loop_
_entity.id
_entity.type
_entity.pdbx_description
1 polymer ?
#
loop_
_entity_poly.entity_id
_entity_poly.type
_entity_poly.pdbx_seq_one_letter_code
_entity_poly.pdbx_strand_id
1 'polypeptide(L)'
;EAIAWHLAESLGVPAERIRRVLFNEITAGAIREAFAHPRQIDMDKVNAQQARRILDRIVGYEVSPLLWRKVARGLSAGRVQTVAVRLIVEREREIDAFQPEEYWRIGGVFTPDLAGAARLSADWAALLATRDARGNGPTRDRQQAFLAERGAFR
;
A
#
# COMPACT_ATOMS: atom_id res chain seq x y z
N GLU A 1 0.81 -2.84 -26.56
CA GLU A 1 1.07 -3.80 -27.66
C GLU A 1 -0.14 -4.61 -28.08
N ALA A 2 -0.68 -5.52 -27.26
CA ALA A 2 -1.81 -6.36 -27.65
C ALA A 2 -3.03 -5.60 -28.21
N ILE A 3 -3.37 -4.43 -27.65
CA ILE A 3 -4.44 -3.57 -28.19
C ILE A 3 -4.13 -3.06 -29.60
N ALA A 4 -2.90 -2.62 -29.84
CA ALA A 4 -2.47 -2.12 -31.15
C ALA A 4 -2.47 -3.25 -32.19
N TRP A 5 -2.06 -4.46 -31.80
CA TRP A 5 -2.15 -5.65 -32.64
C TRP A 5 -3.59 -6.01 -32.96
N HIS A 6 -4.47 -6.07 -31.95
CA HIS A 6 -5.90 -6.33 -32.19
C HIS A 6 -6.54 -5.29 -33.12
N LEU A 7 -6.20 -4.01 -32.98
CA LEU A 7 -6.71 -2.96 -33.88
C LEU A 7 -6.24 -3.18 -35.33
N ALA A 8 -4.96 -3.52 -35.52
CA ALA A 8 -4.41 -3.82 -36.83
C ALA A 8 -5.10 -5.00 -37.50
N GLU A 9 -5.27 -6.10 -36.77
CA GLU A 9 -5.96 -7.31 -37.23
C GLU A 9 -7.43 -7.00 -37.58
N SER A 10 -8.15 -6.31 -36.69
CA SER A 10 -9.57 -5.96 -36.91
C SER A 10 -9.78 -5.00 -38.08
N LEU A 11 -8.80 -4.15 -38.39
CA LEU A 11 -8.84 -3.23 -39.53
C LEU A 11 -8.25 -3.83 -40.82
N GLY A 12 -7.67 -5.04 -40.76
CA GLY A 12 -7.04 -5.69 -41.91
C GLY A 12 -5.84 -4.92 -42.47
N VAL A 13 -5.11 -4.17 -41.63
CA VAL A 13 -3.97 -3.38 -42.09
C VAL A 13 -2.73 -4.27 -42.22
N PRO A 14 -2.06 -4.32 -43.39
CA PRO A 14 -0.83 -5.08 -43.55
C PRO A 14 0.27 -4.61 -42.60
N ALA A 15 1.08 -5.53 -42.09
CA ALA A 15 2.14 -5.25 -41.12
C ALA A 15 3.12 -4.15 -41.59
N GLU A 16 3.37 -4.10 -42.89
CA GLU A 16 4.28 -3.15 -43.54
C GLU A 16 3.78 -1.70 -43.44
N ARG A 17 2.46 -1.52 -43.32
CA ARG A 17 1.81 -0.20 -43.22
C ARG A 17 1.62 0.26 -41.78
N ILE A 18 1.93 -0.58 -40.80
CA ILE A 18 1.72 -0.26 -39.39
C ILE A 18 2.93 0.49 -38.83
N ARG A 19 2.65 1.61 -38.17
CA ARG A 19 3.63 2.43 -37.45
C ARG A 19 3.16 2.60 -36.01
N ARG A 20 3.77 1.87 -35.08
CA ARG A 20 3.50 1.89 -33.64
C ARG A 20 4.33 3.00 -32.99
N VAL A 21 3.67 3.96 -32.35
CA VAL A 21 4.32 5.06 -31.61
C VAL A 21 4.31 4.80 -30.10
N LEU A 22 5.44 4.90 -29.41
CA LEU A 22 5.48 4.84 -27.94
C LEU A 22 5.89 6.17 -27.35
N PHE A 23 5.17 6.58 -26.32
CA PHE A 23 5.48 7.73 -25.47
C PHE A 23 5.08 7.37 -24.04
N ASN A 24 5.88 7.81 -23.06
CA ASN A 24 5.62 7.56 -21.63
C ASN A 24 4.89 8.74 -20.96
N GLU A 25 4.76 9.86 -21.68
CA GLU A 25 4.11 11.08 -21.22
C GLU A 25 3.39 11.76 -22.40
N ILE A 26 2.42 12.62 -22.07
CA ILE A 26 1.60 13.34 -23.05
C ILE A 26 2.03 14.80 -23.06
N THR A 27 3.22 15.06 -23.62
CA THR A 27 3.78 16.41 -23.81
C THR A 27 3.99 16.69 -25.30
N ALA A 28 3.95 17.96 -25.70
CA ALA A 28 4.15 18.33 -27.12
C ALA A 28 5.49 17.83 -27.66
N GLY A 29 6.55 17.86 -26.83
CA GLY A 29 7.87 17.33 -27.18
C GLY A 29 7.84 15.81 -27.36
N ALA A 30 7.35 15.06 -26.37
CA ALA A 30 7.34 13.60 -26.40
C ALA A 30 6.48 13.04 -27.55
N ILE A 31 5.36 13.69 -27.88
CA ILE A 31 4.52 13.27 -29.01
C ILE A 31 5.26 13.48 -30.33
N ARG A 32 5.87 14.65 -30.57
CA ARG A 32 6.62 14.88 -31.82
C ARG A 32 7.76 13.86 -31.99
N GLU A 33 8.48 13.60 -30.90
CA GLU A 33 9.58 12.63 -30.88
C GLU A 33 9.09 11.21 -31.18
N ALA A 34 7.98 10.78 -30.57
CA ALA A 34 7.41 9.45 -30.78
C ALA A 34 6.94 9.21 -32.22
N PHE A 35 6.44 10.26 -32.89
CA PHE A 35 6.05 10.18 -34.31
C PHE A 35 7.23 10.27 -35.27
N ALA A 36 8.36 10.88 -34.86
CA ALA A 36 9.60 10.90 -35.64
C ALA A 36 10.27 9.51 -35.66
N HIS A 37 10.12 8.72 -34.59
CA HIS A 37 10.73 7.39 -34.44
C HIS A 37 9.69 6.27 -34.27
N PRO A 38 8.83 6.00 -35.28
CA PRO A 38 7.86 4.93 -35.20
C PRO A 38 8.52 3.55 -35.32
N ARG A 39 7.95 2.58 -34.64
CA ARG A 39 8.44 1.19 -34.61
C ARG A 39 7.37 0.23 -35.13
N GLN A 40 7.76 -1.01 -35.39
CA GLN A 40 6.80 -2.08 -35.66
C GLN A 40 6.13 -2.55 -34.36
N ILE A 41 5.01 -3.26 -34.51
CA ILE A 41 4.38 -3.94 -33.36
C ILE A 41 5.33 -5.02 -32.86
N ASP A 42 5.56 -5.02 -31.56
CA ASP A 42 6.41 -5.99 -30.88
C ASP A 42 5.60 -7.26 -30.58
N MET A 43 5.77 -8.29 -31.41
CA MET A 43 5.01 -9.54 -31.32
C MET A 43 5.32 -10.35 -30.07
N ASP A 44 6.52 -10.24 -29.50
CA ASP A 44 6.86 -10.92 -28.24
C ASP A 44 6.02 -10.37 -27.09
N LYS A 45 5.82 -9.04 -27.04
CA LYS A 45 4.92 -8.41 -26.06
C LYS A 45 3.44 -8.75 -26.29
N VAL A 46 3.02 -8.93 -27.54
CA VAL A 46 1.66 -9.39 -27.87
C VAL A 46 1.47 -10.81 -27.36
N ASN A 47 2.37 -11.73 -27.72
CA ASN A 47 2.33 -13.13 -27.34
C ASN A 47 2.39 -13.31 -25.82
N ALA A 48 3.22 -12.53 -25.12
CA ALA A 48 3.26 -12.54 -23.66
C ALA A 48 1.92 -12.14 -23.03
N GLN A 49 1.25 -11.12 -23.58
CA GLN A 49 -0.07 -10.70 -23.10
C GLN A 49 -1.15 -11.75 -23.38
N GLN A 50 -1.12 -12.36 -24.57
CA GLN A 50 -2.04 -13.43 -24.94
C GLN A 50 -1.84 -14.68 -24.06
N ALA A 51 -0.60 -15.10 -23.84
CA ALA A 51 -0.26 -16.20 -22.95
C ALA A 51 -0.80 -15.97 -21.54
N ARG A 52 -0.60 -14.76 -20.98
CA ARG A 52 -1.18 -14.39 -19.69
C ARG A 52 -2.71 -14.48 -19.68
N ARG A 53 -3.37 -13.95 -20.72
CA ARG A 53 -4.83 -13.97 -20.85
C ARG A 53 -5.36 -15.41 -20.93
N ILE A 54 -4.69 -16.29 -21.67
CA ILE A 54 -5.05 -17.71 -21.78
C ILE A 54 -4.87 -18.39 -20.41
N LEU A 55 -3.75 -18.15 -19.74
CA LEU A 55 -3.47 -18.72 -18.41
C LEU A 55 -4.53 -18.30 -17.38
N ASP A 56 -4.85 -17.01 -17.32
CA ASP A 56 -5.87 -16.48 -16.40
C ASP A 56 -7.27 -17.09 -16.74
N ARG A 57 -7.54 -17.34 -18.02
CA ARG A 57 -8.76 -18.01 -18.48
C ARG A 57 -8.81 -19.49 -18.07
N ILE A 58 -7.72 -20.23 -18.21
CA ILE A 58 -7.66 -21.64 -17.78
C ILE A 58 -7.96 -21.75 -16.29
N VAL A 59 -7.31 -20.94 -15.46
CA VAL A 59 -7.57 -20.96 -14.01
C VAL A 59 -9.02 -20.58 -13.69
N GLY A 60 -9.54 -19.53 -14.32
CA GLY A 60 -10.92 -19.11 -14.10
C GLY A 60 -11.96 -20.16 -14.49
N TYR A 61 -11.83 -20.76 -15.68
CA TYR A 61 -12.83 -21.70 -16.20
C TYR A 61 -12.73 -23.10 -15.58
N GLU A 62 -11.53 -23.59 -15.26
CA GLU A 62 -11.35 -24.93 -14.70
C GLU A 62 -11.60 -24.97 -13.19
N VAL A 63 -11.17 -23.93 -12.45
CA VAL A 63 -11.19 -23.95 -10.98
C VAL A 63 -12.50 -23.41 -10.40
N SER A 64 -13.16 -22.44 -11.04
CA SER A 64 -14.41 -21.87 -10.53
C SER A 64 -15.56 -22.90 -10.39
N PRO A 65 -15.76 -23.85 -11.32
CA PRO A 65 -16.76 -24.91 -11.16
C PRO A 65 -16.52 -25.82 -9.95
N LEU A 66 -15.26 -26.00 -9.55
CA LEU A 66 -14.92 -26.73 -8.33
C LEU A 66 -15.35 -25.95 -7.09
N LEU A 67 -15.09 -24.63 -7.05
CA LEU A 67 -15.51 -23.76 -5.96
C LEU A 67 -17.03 -23.72 -5.80
N TRP A 68 -17.79 -23.73 -6.89
CA TRP A 68 -19.26 -23.77 -6.84
C TRP A 68 -19.81 -25.04 -6.21
N ARG A 69 -19.15 -26.18 -6.46
CA ARG A 69 -19.54 -27.47 -5.91
C ARG A 69 -19.14 -27.65 -4.44
N LYS A 70 -18.05 -27.00 -4.01
CA LYS A 70 -17.41 -27.25 -2.70
C LYS A 70 -17.59 -26.14 -1.68
N VAL A 71 -17.86 -24.91 -2.10
CA VAL A 71 -17.90 -23.74 -1.23
C VAL A 71 -19.22 -22.98 -1.40
N ALA A 72 -19.38 -22.23 -2.50
CA ALA A 72 -20.60 -21.49 -2.80
C ALA A 72 -20.71 -21.16 -4.29
N ARG A 73 -21.93 -21.14 -4.82
CA ARG A 73 -22.20 -20.70 -6.19
C ARG A 73 -21.84 -19.22 -6.35
N GLY A 74 -21.29 -18.86 -7.52
CA GLY A 74 -20.92 -17.48 -7.85
C GLY A 74 -19.50 -17.08 -7.44
N LEU A 75 -18.74 -17.96 -6.78
CA LEU A 75 -17.34 -17.71 -6.48
C LEU A 75 -16.46 -17.82 -7.72
N SER A 76 -15.44 -16.97 -7.82
CA SER A 76 -14.44 -17.02 -8.89
C SER A 76 -13.09 -17.48 -8.33
N ALA A 77 -12.42 -18.33 -9.09
CA ALA A 77 -11.01 -18.62 -8.88
C ALA A 77 -10.17 -17.68 -9.73
N GLY A 78 -9.15 -17.07 -9.13
CA GLY A 78 -8.24 -16.17 -9.84
C GLY A 78 -6.81 -16.50 -9.50
N ARG A 79 -5.97 -16.76 -10.51
CA ARG A 79 -4.57 -17.18 -10.34
C ARG A 79 -3.79 -16.30 -9.36
N VAL A 80 -3.96 -14.98 -9.46
CA VAL A 80 -3.28 -14.00 -8.58
C VAL A 80 -4.15 -13.64 -7.37
N GLN A 81 -5.47 -13.51 -7.57
CA GLN A 81 -6.40 -13.11 -6.51
C GLN A 81 -6.42 -14.11 -5.35
N THR A 82 -6.43 -15.42 -5.64
CA THR A 82 -6.44 -16.45 -4.60
C THR A 82 -5.17 -16.42 -3.74
N VAL A 83 -4.01 -16.11 -4.32
CA VAL A 83 -2.75 -15.95 -3.56
C VAL A 83 -2.79 -14.68 -2.70
N ALA A 84 -3.32 -13.57 -3.22
CA ALA A 84 -3.45 -12.34 -2.44
C ALA A 84 -4.40 -12.53 -1.23
N VAL A 85 -5.55 -13.19 -1.44
CA VAL A 85 -6.48 -13.54 -0.36
C VAL A 85 -5.81 -14.47 0.66
N ARG A 86 -5.00 -15.43 0.21
CA ARG A 86 -4.24 -16.31 1.10
C ARG A 86 -3.34 -15.52 2.05
N LEU A 87 -2.60 -14.51 1.57
CA LEU A 87 -1.74 -13.70 2.43
C LEU A 87 -2.51 -12.96 3.53
N ILE A 88 -3.70 -12.46 3.20
CA ILE A 88 -4.58 -11.80 4.18
C ILE A 88 -5.06 -12.81 5.22
N VAL A 89 -5.53 -13.98 4.77
CA VAL A 89 -6.00 -15.05 5.66
C VAL A 89 -4.88 -15.58 6.56
N GLU A 90 -3.65 -15.68 6.06
CA GLU A 90 -2.48 -16.07 6.85
C GLU A 90 -2.19 -15.05 7.95
N ARG A 91 -2.21 -13.74 7.63
CA ARG A 91 -2.07 -12.68 8.65
C ARG A 91 -3.20 -12.71 9.67
N GLU A 92 -4.44 -12.91 9.26
CA GLU A 92 -5.56 -12.97 10.20
C GLU A 92 -5.39 -14.13 11.17
N ARG A 93 -4.94 -15.30 10.69
CA ARG A 93 -4.63 -16.45 11.55
C ARG A 93 -3.47 -16.18 12.51
N GLU A 94 -2.47 -15.41 12.11
CA GLU A 94 -1.40 -14.96 13.01
C GLU A 94 -1.94 -14.07 14.14
N ILE A 95 -2.89 -13.17 13.81
CA ILE A 95 -3.55 -12.30 14.77
C ILE A 95 -4.44 -13.11 15.72
N ASP A 96 -5.25 -14.03 15.20
CA ASP A 96 -6.11 -14.91 16.00
C ASP A 96 -5.32 -15.81 16.95
N ALA A 97 -4.12 -16.25 16.52
CA ALA A 97 -3.23 -17.09 17.32
C ALA A 97 -2.35 -16.29 18.29
N PHE A 98 -2.34 -14.95 18.21
CA PHE A 98 -1.52 -14.11 19.06
C PHE A 98 -2.02 -14.16 20.50
N GLN A 99 -1.17 -14.59 21.43
CA GLN A 99 -1.43 -14.53 22.87
C GLN A 99 -0.72 -13.30 23.44
N PRO A 100 -1.46 -12.24 23.84
CA PRO A 100 -0.84 -11.04 24.39
C PRO A 100 -0.12 -11.36 25.70
N GLU A 101 1.14 -10.91 25.80
CA GLU A 101 1.90 -10.97 27.04
C GLU A 101 1.84 -9.62 27.75
N GLU A 102 1.51 -9.65 29.03
CA GLU A 102 1.49 -8.45 29.86
C GLU A 102 2.91 -7.96 30.12
N TYR A 103 3.14 -6.68 29.88
CA TYR A 103 4.41 -6.02 30.22
C TYR A 103 4.14 -4.61 30.74
N TRP A 104 5.03 -4.17 31.62
CA TRP A 104 4.97 -2.83 32.20
C TRP A 104 6.12 -1.98 31.66
N ARG A 105 5.82 -0.71 31.39
CA ARG A 105 6.84 0.30 31.06
C ARG A 105 6.79 1.40 32.10
N ILE A 106 7.94 1.67 32.69
CA ILE A 106 8.13 2.79 33.60
C ILE A 106 8.78 3.91 32.81
N GLY A 107 8.06 5.02 32.65
CA GLY A 107 8.62 6.25 32.10
C GLY A 107 9.09 7.15 33.24
N GLY A 108 10.25 7.78 33.08
CA GLY A 108 10.77 8.77 34.01
C GLY A 108 10.71 10.18 33.44
N VAL A 109 10.79 11.18 34.31
CA VAL A 109 11.16 12.54 33.92
C VAL A 109 12.43 12.86 34.69
N PHE A 110 13.44 13.35 33.98
CA PHE A 110 14.79 13.56 34.49
C PHE A 110 15.19 15.02 34.33
N THR A 111 16.01 15.50 35.26
CA THR A 111 16.62 16.83 35.20
C THR A 111 18.04 16.73 35.77
N PRO A 112 19.03 17.44 35.19
CA PRO A 112 20.35 17.56 35.80
C PRO A 112 20.35 18.49 37.03
N ASP A 113 19.30 19.30 37.23
CA ASP A 113 19.17 20.19 38.38
C ASP A 113 18.63 19.44 39.61
N LEU A 114 19.57 18.95 40.44
CA LEU A 114 19.27 18.24 41.68
C LEU A 114 18.56 19.12 42.72
N ALA A 115 18.89 20.41 42.79
CA ALA A 115 18.31 21.33 43.76
C ALA A 115 16.84 21.65 43.41
N GLY A 116 16.53 21.73 42.11
CA GLY A 116 15.19 21.99 41.59
C GLY A 116 14.28 20.77 41.45
N ALA A 117 14.79 19.54 41.61
CA ALA A 117 14.07 18.31 41.31
C ALA A 117 12.72 18.18 42.06
N ALA A 118 12.68 18.52 43.35
CA ALA A 118 11.45 18.46 44.15
C ALA A 118 10.38 19.44 43.64
N ARG A 119 10.78 20.66 43.25
CA ARG A 119 9.87 21.66 42.68
C ARG A 119 9.37 21.21 41.31
N LEU A 120 10.26 20.74 40.46
CA LEU A 120 9.91 20.22 39.13
C LEU A 120 8.89 19.07 39.24
N SER A 121 9.06 18.16 40.20
CA SER A 121 8.12 17.06 40.44
C SER A 121 6.72 17.58 40.81
N ALA A 122 6.63 18.60 41.67
CA ALA A 122 5.35 19.21 42.04
C ALA A 122 4.70 19.94 40.86
N ASP A 123 5.47 20.75 40.12
CA ASP A 123 4.99 21.49 38.95
C ASP A 123 4.54 20.53 37.83
N TRP A 124 5.26 19.42 37.66
CA TRP A 124 4.91 18.38 36.70
C TRP A 124 3.60 17.68 37.05
N ALA A 125 3.40 17.32 38.32
CA ALA A 125 2.14 16.77 38.80
C ALA A 125 0.98 17.75 38.60
N ALA A 126 1.21 19.04 38.87
CA ALA A 126 0.22 20.10 38.65
C ALA A 126 -0.15 20.23 37.16
N LEU A 127 0.84 20.19 36.25
CA LEU A 127 0.58 20.21 34.81
C LEU A 127 -0.27 19.02 34.37
N LEU A 128 0.07 17.80 34.80
CA LEU A 128 -0.68 16.59 34.43
C LEU A 128 -2.10 16.56 35.02
N ALA A 129 -2.34 17.27 36.13
CA ALA A 129 -3.66 17.44 36.70
C ALA A 129 -4.54 18.45 35.93
N THR A 130 -3.96 19.31 35.08
CA THR A 130 -4.74 20.25 34.27
C THR A 130 -5.68 19.53 33.31
N ARG A 131 -6.84 20.14 33.07
CA ARG A 131 -7.84 19.66 32.10
C ARG A 131 -8.25 20.81 31.19
N ASP A 132 -8.42 20.52 29.90
CA ASP A 132 -9.01 21.45 28.95
C ASP A 132 -10.55 21.51 29.09
N ALA A 133 -11.20 22.37 28.31
CA ALA A 133 -12.66 22.52 28.30
C ALA A 133 -13.41 21.23 27.88
N ARG A 134 -12.71 20.23 27.33
CA ARG A 134 -13.24 18.92 26.92
C ARG A 134 -12.87 17.81 27.90
N GLY A 135 -12.22 18.14 29.02
CA GLY A 135 -11.79 17.17 30.03
C GLY A 135 -10.52 16.38 29.67
N ASN A 136 -9.77 16.78 28.64
CA ASN A 136 -8.51 16.13 28.28
C ASN A 136 -7.33 16.70 29.08
N GLY A 137 -6.35 15.86 29.37
CA GLY A 137 -5.07 16.29 29.94
C GLY A 137 -4.21 17.11 28.97
N PRO A 138 -3.05 17.63 29.42
CA PRO A 138 -2.13 18.38 28.57
C PRO A 138 -1.61 17.52 27.40
N THR A 139 -1.54 18.10 26.20
CA THR A 139 -0.99 17.41 25.01
C THR A 139 0.48 17.05 25.19
N ARG A 140 0.98 16.11 24.37
CA ARG A 140 2.41 15.74 24.37
C ARG A 140 3.32 16.93 24.08
N ASP A 141 2.92 17.79 23.15
CA ASP A 141 3.68 18.99 22.78
C ASP A 141 3.77 19.97 23.95
N ARG A 142 2.67 20.19 24.67
CA ARG A 142 2.64 21.04 25.87
C ARG A 142 3.49 20.47 27.01
N GLN A 143 3.43 19.15 27.20
CA GLN A 143 4.29 18.46 28.16
C GLN A 143 5.77 18.62 27.81
N GLN A 144 6.14 18.45 26.54
CA GLN A 144 7.52 18.56 26.08
C GLN A 144 8.04 20.00 26.17
N ALA A 145 7.24 20.99 25.81
CA ALA A 145 7.58 22.41 25.96
C ALA A 145 7.82 22.76 27.44
N PHE A 146 6.93 22.33 28.34
CA PHE A 146 7.08 22.56 29.78
C PHE A 146 8.38 21.98 30.35
N LEU A 147 8.74 20.76 29.94
CA LEU A 147 9.96 20.10 30.38
C LEU A 147 11.20 20.79 29.82
N ALA A 148 11.20 21.13 28.52
CA ALA A 148 12.30 21.83 27.86
C ALA A 148 12.61 23.19 28.50
N GLU A 149 11.58 23.99 28.82
CA GLU A 149 11.71 25.27 29.53
C GLU A 149 12.38 25.13 30.91
N ARG A 150 12.27 23.96 31.54
CA ARG A 150 12.78 23.67 32.89
C ARG A 150 14.03 22.78 32.87
N GLY A 151 14.67 22.63 31.71
CA GLY A 151 15.87 21.80 31.55
C GLY A 151 15.64 20.32 31.85
N ALA A 152 14.39 19.86 31.78
CA ALA A 152 13.99 18.49 32.06
C ALA A 152 13.68 17.73 30.76
N PHE A 153 13.74 16.41 30.82
CA PHE A 153 13.48 15.51 29.69
C PHE A 153 12.80 14.22 30.16
N ARG A 154 12.22 13.48 29.22
CA ARG A 154 11.48 12.24 29.47
C ARG A 154 12.22 11.04 28.90
#